data_AF-A0A7Z2W2N4-F1
#
_entry.id   AF-A0A7Z2W2N4-F1
#
_cell.length_a   1.000
_cell.length_b   1.000
_cell.length_c   1.000
_cell.angle_alpha   90.00
_cell.angle_beta   90.00
_cell.angle_gamma   90.00
#
_symmetry.space_group_name_H-M   'P 1'
#
loop_
_entity.id
_entity.type
_entity.pdbx_description
1 polymer ?
#
loop_
_entity_poly.entity_id
_entity_poly.type
_entity_poly.pdbx_seq_one_letter_code
_entity_poly.pdbx_strand_id
1 'polypeptide(L)'
;MIAMNAAAELDGQGFASIARAWLACRSADAAGAASSATTAKGRVDGSAVHASNGKSHCRTGAPSAVAAPDAAGASAPRARVDGAAVHPTHGADTGAGIGADAKPQRDGLWAKTFGNGFTTLARQHLLLVTLAVLLGCALGIPLGIVAALAPRLRQAVLALAGVLQTVPSLALLAILIPLLGRIGTVPALVALCAYALLPIVRNTCTGLLQVPPGLRTAALALGLTRRQALVAVELPLAAPVILAGVKTAAVMSVGTATIAAFIGAGGFGERITTGLALNDNDMLLAGAIPAALLALLTQAGFDLCERWLERRRARR
;
A
#
# COMPACT_ATOMS: atom_id res chain seq x y z
N MET A 1 2.54 13.74 -19.82
CA MET A 1 1.58 14.64 -19.12
C MET A 1 2.20 15.31 -17.90
N ILE A 2 2.88 14.59 -17.01
CA ILE A 2 3.49 15.18 -15.79
C ILE A 2 4.53 16.27 -16.12
N ALA A 3 5.36 16.08 -17.14
CA ALA A 3 6.32 17.10 -17.59
C ALA A 3 5.69 18.34 -18.28
N MET A 4 4.47 18.22 -18.83
CA MET A 4 3.77 19.36 -19.45
C MET A 4 3.10 20.26 -18.43
N ASN A 5 2.67 19.69 -17.29
CA ASN A 5 2.00 20.47 -16.24
C ASN A 5 3.01 21.34 -15.47
N ALA A 6 4.22 20.84 -15.26
CA ALA A 6 5.30 21.58 -14.60
C ALA A 6 5.80 22.80 -15.41
N ALA A 7 5.72 22.74 -16.75
CA ALA A 7 6.14 23.85 -17.62
C ALA A 7 5.10 24.98 -17.74
N ALA A 8 3.81 24.68 -17.53
CA ALA A 8 2.75 25.67 -17.62
C ALA A 8 2.69 26.60 -16.38
N GLU A 9 3.18 26.12 -15.24
CA GLU A 9 3.07 26.80 -13.95
C GLU A 9 4.23 27.79 -13.68
N LEU A 10 5.35 27.68 -14.41
CA LEU A 10 6.54 28.52 -14.22
C LEU A 10 6.64 29.72 -15.20
N ASP A 11 6.08 29.63 -16.42
CA ASP A 11 6.27 30.65 -17.48
C ASP A 11 5.00 31.43 -17.87
N GLY A 12 3.86 31.21 -17.20
CA GLY A 12 2.62 31.97 -17.44
C GLY A 12 2.00 31.83 -18.85
N GLN A 13 2.41 30.80 -19.60
CA GLN A 13 1.96 30.53 -20.97
C GLN A 13 0.73 29.61 -20.97
N GLY A 14 -0.31 29.98 -21.73
CA GLY A 14 -1.54 29.19 -21.82
C GLY A 14 -1.31 27.79 -22.42
N PHE A 15 -1.92 26.76 -21.82
CA PHE A 15 -1.76 25.34 -22.16
C PHE A 15 -1.81 25.02 -23.67
N ALA A 16 -2.60 25.78 -24.45
CA ALA A 16 -2.74 25.62 -25.89
C ALA A 16 -1.49 26.02 -26.71
N SER A 17 -0.59 26.87 -26.20
CA SER A 17 0.69 27.18 -26.87
C SER A 17 1.71 26.07 -26.65
N ILE A 18 1.81 25.56 -25.42
CA ILE A 18 2.69 24.45 -25.03
C ILE A 18 2.30 23.16 -25.76
N ALA A 19 1.00 22.86 -25.85
CA ALA A 19 0.51 21.70 -26.57
C ALA A 19 0.84 21.76 -28.07
N ARG A 20 0.76 22.94 -28.70
CA ARG A 20 1.11 23.13 -30.11
C ARG A 20 2.62 22.98 -30.35
N ALA A 21 3.46 23.54 -29.50
CA ALA A 21 4.91 23.39 -29.60
C ALA A 21 5.35 21.93 -29.43
N TRP A 22 4.74 21.20 -28.48
CA TRP A 22 5.05 19.80 -28.23
C TRP A 22 4.62 18.89 -29.40
N LEU A 23 3.42 19.12 -29.95
CA LEU A 23 2.95 18.40 -31.14
C LEU A 23 3.80 18.70 -32.38
N ALA A 24 4.28 19.94 -32.54
CA ALA A 24 5.18 20.32 -33.62
C ALA A 24 6.50 19.56 -33.55
N CYS A 25 7.15 19.47 -32.38
CA CYS A 25 8.37 18.66 -32.21
C CYS A 25 8.14 17.18 -32.53
N ARG A 26 7.05 16.59 -32.05
CA ARG A 26 6.74 15.18 -32.31
C ARG A 26 6.49 14.89 -33.80
N SER A 27 5.92 15.86 -34.53
CA SER A 27 5.69 15.74 -35.97
C SER A 27 6.99 15.87 -36.77
N ALA A 28 7.95 16.69 -36.31
CA ALA A 28 9.27 16.83 -36.93
C ALA A 28 10.13 15.56 -36.75
N ASP A 29 10.10 14.95 -35.56
CA ASP A 29 10.80 13.69 -35.29
C ASP A 29 10.23 12.53 -36.11
N ALA A 30 8.90 12.49 -36.29
CA ALA A 30 8.24 11.50 -37.14
C ALA A 30 8.58 11.66 -38.63
N ALA A 31 8.71 12.91 -39.12
CA ALA A 31 9.12 13.19 -40.50
C ALA A 31 10.61 12.87 -40.75
N GLY A 32 11.50 13.11 -39.77
CA GLY A 32 12.91 12.72 -39.82
C GLY A 32 13.11 11.20 -39.83
N ALA A 33 12.31 10.47 -39.05
CA ALA A 33 12.31 9.00 -39.04
C ALA A 33 11.82 8.40 -40.38
N ALA A 34 10.85 9.02 -41.05
CA ALA A 34 10.37 8.59 -42.36
C ALA A 34 11.38 8.85 -43.51
N SER A 35 12.12 9.97 -43.44
CA SER A 35 13.15 10.33 -44.43
C SER A 35 14.42 9.46 -44.31
N SER A 36 14.80 9.10 -43.08
CA SER A 36 15.94 8.21 -42.81
C SER A 36 15.65 6.74 -43.17
N ALA A 37 14.39 6.28 -43.05
CA ALA A 37 13.99 4.96 -43.51
C ALA A 37 13.94 4.81 -45.04
N THR A 38 13.71 5.90 -45.78
CA THR A 38 13.70 5.91 -47.25
C THR A 38 15.11 6.05 -47.85
N THR A 39 16.03 6.70 -47.13
CA THR A 39 17.43 6.91 -47.59
C THR A 39 18.30 5.65 -47.41
N ALA A 40 17.91 4.69 -46.56
CA ALA A 40 18.65 3.44 -46.36
C ALA A 40 18.39 2.36 -47.44
N LYS A 41 17.52 2.61 -48.44
CA LYS A 41 17.18 1.63 -49.49
C LYS A 41 17.41 2.13 -50.93
N GLY A 42 18.21 3.16 -51.13
CA GLY A 42 18.56 3.56 -52.49
C GLY A 42 19.70 4.56 -52.58
N ARG A 43 20.71 4.18 -53.35
CA ARG A 43 21.55 5.02 -54.22
C ARG A 43 23.03 5.10 -53.82
N VAL A 44 23.77 4.24 -54.51
CA VAL A 44 25.12 4.44 -55.07
C VAL A 44 25.09 5.66 -56.02
N ASP A 45 26.20 6.39 -56.09
CA ASP A 45 26.54 7.50 -57.00
C ASP A 45 26.27 8.95 -56.55
N GLY A 46 27.38 9.65 -56.26
CA GLY A 46 27.85 10.73 -57.15
C GLY A 46 27.26 12.13 -57.03
N SER A 47 28.10 13.03 -56.50
CA SER A 47 28.22 14.47 -56.83
C SER A 47 27.36 15.53 -56.12
N ALA A 48 28.07 16.62 -55.84
CA ALA A 48 27.79 17.86 -55.10
C ALA A 48 26.41 18.52 -55.25
N VAL A 49 26.00 19.28 -54.22
CA VAL A 49 25.64 20.72 -54.30
C VAL A 49 25.47 21.32 -52.89
N HIS A 50 25.97 22.53 -52.73
CA HIS A 50 25.77 23.45 -51.59
C HIS A 50 24.30 23.64 -51.22
N ALA A 51 23.98 23.58 -49.92
CA ALA A 51 22.84 24.31 -49.36
C ALA A 51 23.14 24.79 -47.93
N SER A 52 22.75 26.02 -47.70
CA SER A 52 23.18 26.97 -46.68
C SER A 52 22.73 26.64 -45.25
N ASN A 53 23.59 27.08 -44.34
CA ASN A 53 23.52 27.06 -42.89
C ASN A 53 22.28 27.79 -42.33
N GLY A 54 21.46 27.08 -41.56
CA GLY A 54 20.30 27.62 -40.82
C GLY A 54 20.10 26.87 -39.51
N LYS A 55 21.14 26.77 -38.67
CA LYS A 55 21.05 26.20 -37.31
C LYS A 55 20.42 27.21 -36.36
N SER A 56 19.10 27.16 -36.19
CA SER A 56 18.41 27.80 -35.07
C SER A 56 18.36 26.86 -33.86
N HIS A 57 18.62 27.45 -32.71
CA HIS A 57 18.91 26.83 -31.42
C HIS A 57 17.74 26.08 -30.78
N CYS A 58 18.02 24.90 -30.23
CA CYS A 58 17.36 24.39 -29.03
C CYS A 58 18.42 23.89 -28.05
N ARG A 59 18.90 24.78 -27.18
CA ARG A 59 19.66 24.44 -25.97
C ARG A 59 18.67 23.96 -24.91
N THR A 60 18.73 22.69 -24.52
CA THR A 60 18.21 22.23 -23.23
C THR A 60 19.36 22.28 -22.24
N GLY A 61 19.39 23.33 -21.42
CA GLY A 61 20.28 23.44 -20.27
C GLY A 61 19.81 22.52 -19.15
N ALA A 62 20.67 21.60 -18.74
CA ALA A 62 20.59 20.95 -17.44
C ALA A 62 21.37 21.81 -16.42
N PRO A 63 20.86 22.05 -15.20
CA PRO A 63 21.57 22.83 -14.20
C PRO A 63 22.79 22.07 -13.63
N SER A 64 23.87 22.82 -13.54
CA SER A 64 25.22 22.47 -13.09
C SER A 64 25.26 21.91 -11.66
N ALA A 65 26.20 20.98 -11.47
CA ALA A 65 26.77 20.60 -10.19
C ALA A 65 27.16 21.84 -9.37
N VAL A 66 26.77 21.85 -8.10
CA VAL A 66 27.18 22.84 -7.10
C VAL A 66 28.48 22.35 -6.47
N ALA A 67 29.55 23.07 -6.76
CA ALA A 67 30.80 23.04 -6.01
C ALA A 67 30.70 23.99 -4.80
N ALA A 68 31.32 23.61 -3.69
CA ALA A 68 31.58 24.45 -2.52
C ALA A 68 32.98 24.11 -1.95
N PRO A 69 33.62 25.01 -1.20
CA PRO A 69 34.98 25.47 -1.52
C PRO A 69 36.10 24.94 -0.61
N ASP A 70 37.33 25.27 -1.04
CA ASP A 70 38.63 25.06 -0.40
C ASP A 70 38.71 25.59 1.04
N ALA A 71 39.32 24.80 1.92
CA ALA A 71 39.97 25.29 3.13
C ALA A 71 41.22 24.45 3.45
N ALA A 72 42.28 25.16 3.78
CA ALA A 72 43.67 24.74 3.85
C ALA A 72 44.05 23.86 5.06
N GLY A 73 45.07 23.02 4.84
CA GLY A 73 46.21 22.85 5.75
C GLY A 73 46.04 22.01 7.02
N ALA A 74 46.58 20.79 7.03
CA ALA A 74 47.43 20.27 8.11
C ALA A 74 48.02 18.90 7.74
N SER A 75 49.25 18.69 8.18
CA SER A 75 50.22 17.68 7.79
C SER A 75 50.25 16.42 8.66
N ALA A 76 50.39 15.25 7.99
CA ALA A 76 51.10 14.01 8.40
C ALA A 76 50.58 13.19 9.62
N PRO A 77 51.04 11.93 9.87
CA PRO A 77 51.90 11.03 9.07
C PRO A 77 51.33 9.61 8.82
N ARG A 78 52.03 8.90 7.93
CA ARG A 78 51.88 7.48 7.55
C ARG A 78 52.18 6.53 8.71
N ALA A 79 51.29 5.58 8.97
CA ALA A 79 51.57 4.40 9.78
C ALA A 79 51.76 3.17 8.88
N ARG A 80 53.00 2.68 8.88
CA ARG A 80 53.46 1.38 8.37
C ARG A 80 52.98 0.29 9.34
N VAL A 81 52.35 -0.77 8.84
CA VAL A 81 52.22 -2.04 9.56
C VAL A 81 52.54 -3.16 8.57
N ASP A 82 53.56 -3.92 8.94
CA ASP A 82 54.13 -5.05 8.22
C ASP A 82 53.27 -6.31 8.36
N GLY A 83 53.31 -7.15 7.32
CA GLY A 83 53.38 -8.61 7.46
C GLY A 83 52.06 -9.39 7.55
N ALA A 84 51.72 -10.11 6.47
CA ALA A 84 51.47 -11.56 6.51
C ALA A 84 51.30 -12.11 5.08
N ALA A 85 52.23 -12.96 4.67
CA ALA A 85 52.22 -13.71 3.43
C ALA A 85 51.20 -14.85 3.47
N VAL A 86 50.45 -15.07 2.37
CA VAL A 86 49.87 -16.39 2.01
C VAL A 86 49.89 -16.55 0.48
N HIS A 87 50.37 -17.72 0.07
CA HIS A 87 50.69 -18.20 -1.29
C HIS A 87 49.57 -18.09 -2.35
N PRO A 88 49.93 -18.00 -3.66
CA PRO A 88 49.08 -18.46 -4.76
C PRO A 88 49.44 -19.92 -5.12
N THR A 89 48.45 -20.81 -5.19
CA THR A 89 48.61 -22.12 -5.86
C THR A 89 47.51 -22.30 -6.89
N HIS A 90 47.97 -22.77 -8.06
CA HIS A 90 47.22 -23.07 -9.28
C HIS A 90 46.18 -24.19 -9.13
N GLY A 91 45.23 -24.18 -10.07
CA GLY A 91 44.44 -25.35 -10.47
C GLY A 91 42.96 -25.04 -10.41
N ALA A 92 42.29 -25.08 -11.57
CA ALA A 92 41.07 -24.33 -11.88
C ALA A 92 40.63 -24.58 -13.34
N ASP A 93 40.78 -25.83 -13.78
CA ASP A 93 39.82 -26.60 -14.59
C ASP A 93 39.39 -26.06 -15.97
N THR A 94 39.89 -26.79 -16.96
CA THR A 94 39.35 -27.07 -18.31
C THR A 94 37.84 -26.91 -18.48
N GLY A 95 37.47 -26.27 -19.59
CA GLY A 95 36.10 -26.10 -20.03
C GLY A 95 35.34 -27.43 -20.19
N ALA A 96 34.13 -27.43 -19.64
CA ALA A 96 33.05 -28.33 -20.01
C ALA A 96 31.82 -27.44 -20.31
N GLY A 97 31.19 -27.68 -21.46
CA GLY A 97 30.31 -26.75 -22.16
C GLY A 97 29.17 -26.17 -21.33
N ILE A 98 29.04 -24.85 -21.38
CA ILE A 98 27.83 -24.11 -20.96
C ILE A 98 27.01 -23.85 -22.23
N GLY A 99 26.59 -24.93 -22.85
CA GLY A 99 25.58 -24.96 -23.91
C GLY A 99 24.43 -25.80 -23.40
N ALA A 100 23.78 -25.36 -22.33
CA ALA A 100 22.49 -25.86 -21.92
C ALA A 100 21.57 -24.66 -21.91
N ASP A 101 20.68 -24.65 -22.89
CA ASP A 101 19.61 -23.68 -23.06
C ASP A 101 18.81 -23.58 -21.76
N ALA A 102 19.19 -22.64 -20.89
CA ALA A 102 18.30 -22.15 -19.86
C ALA A 102 17.21 -21.35 -20.58
N LYS A 103 16.25 -22.08 -21.16
CA LYS A 103 14.96 -21.52 -21.52
C LYS A 103 14.54 -20.68 -20.32
N PRO A 104 14.14 -19.40 -20.49
CA PRO A 104 13.57 -18.66 -19.38
C PRO A 104 12.35 -19.46 -18.97
N GLN A 105 12.51 -20.27 -17.92
CA GLN A 105 11.47 -21.05 -17.32
C GLN A 105 10.48 -19.97 -16.87
N ARG A 106 9.44 -19.78 -17.69
CA ARG A 106 8.28 -18.99 -17.31
C ARG A 106 7.65 -19.80 -16.19
N ASP A 107 8.22 -19.70 -14.99
CA ASP A 107 7.59 -20.15 -13.76
C ASP A 107 6.32 -19.33 -13.68
N GLY A 108 5.25 -19.93 -14.23
CA GLY A 108 4.01 -19.22 -14.49
C GLY A 108 3.50 -18.61 -13.20
N LEU A 109 2.69 -17.57 -13.34
CA LEU A 109 1.99 -16.91 -12.23
C LEU A 109 1.46 -17.92 -11.18
N TRP A 110 0.90 -19.03 -11.64
CA TRP A 110 0.36 -20.09 -10.78
C TRP A 110 1.43 -20.83 -9.95
N ALA A 111 2.61 -21.09 -10.52
CA ALA A 111 3.73 -21.69 -9.80
C ALA A 111 4.28 -20.73 -8.73
N LYS A 112 4.37 -19.43 -9.02
CA LYS A 112 4.75 -18.40 -8.03
C LYS A 112 3.68 -18.19 -6.95
N THR A 113 2.41 -18.26 -7.33
CA THR A 113 1.27 -18.08 -6.40
C THR A 113 1.15 -19.26 -5.43
N PHE A 114 1.17 -20.50 -5.93
CA PHE A 114 1.01 -21.71 -5.13
C PHE A 114 2.34 -22.36 -4.71
N GLY A 115 3.48 -21.74 -5.02
CA GLY A 115 4.79 -22.22 -4.62
C GLY A 115 4.98 -22.28 -3.10
N ASN A 116 6.11 -22.86 -2.71
CA ASN A 116 6.48 -23.07 -1.30
C ASN A 116 6.43 -21.73 -0.54
N GLY A 117 5.56 -21.64 0.46
CA GLY A 117 5.38 -20.45 1.31
C GLY A 117 4.00 -19.79 1.26
N PHE A 118 3.12 -20.15 0.31
CA PHE A 118 1.76 -19.60 0.24
C PHE A 118 0.99 -19.75 1.57
N THR A 119 1.04 -20.94 2.17
CA THR A 119 0.35 -21.26 3.43
C THR A 119 0.91 -20.47 4.61
N THR A 120 2.22 -20.24 4.65
CA THR A 120 2.88 -19.43 5.68
C THR A 120 2.46 -17.97 5.58
N LEU A 121 2.49 -17.39 4.38
CA LEU A 121 2.05 -16.01 4.14
C LEU A 121 0.56 -15.85 4.43
N ALA A 122 -0.28 -16.78 3.98
CA ALA A 122 -1.71 -16.78 4.28
C ALA A 122 -1.97 -16.80 5.80
N ARG A 123 -1.26 -17.66 6.53
CA ARG A 123 -1.39 -17.76 7.99
C ARG A 123 -0.95 -16.47 8.69
N GLN A 124 0.18 -15.89 8.29
CA GLN A 124 0.65 -14.61 8.85
C GLN A 124 -0.35 -13.49 8.59
N HIS A 125 -0.84 -13.37 7.35
CA HIS A 125 -1.80 -12.33 6.96
C HIS A 125 -3.10 -12.49 7.75
N LEU A 126 -3.62 -13.71 7.84
CA LEU A 126 -4.85 -14.00 8.57
C LEU A 126 -4.69 -13.74 10.08
N LEU A 127 -3.59 -14.18 10.69
CA LEU A 127 -3.32 -13.94 12.12
C LEU A 127 -3.20 -12.44 12.41
N LEU A 128 -2.49 -11.69 11.58
CA LEU A 128 -2.31 -10.25 11.76
C LEU A 128 -3.66 -9.51 11.70
N VAL A 129 -4.48 -9.82 10.69
CA VAL A 129 -5.80 -9.20 10.51
C VAL A 129 -6.75 -9.59 11.64
N THR A 130 -6.85 -10.88 11.95
CA THR A 130 -7.78 -11.37 12.99
C THR A 130 -7.44 -10.80 14.37
N LEU A 131 -6.15 -10.77 14.75
CA LEU A 131 -5.72 -10.17 16.00
C LEU A 131 -6.01 -8.66 16.03
N ALA A 132 -5.74 -7.94 14.93
CA ALA A 132 -6.01 -6.51 14.86
C ALA A 132 -7.51 -6.20 15.00
N VAL A 133 -8.36 -6.97 14.34
CA VAL A 133 -9.82 -6.82 14.42
C VAL A 133 -10.33 -7.19 15.81
N LEU A 134 -9.81 -8.25 16.43
CA LEU A 134 -10.20 -8.64 17.79
C LEU A 134 -9.85 -7.56 18.82
N LEU A 135 -8.63 -7.01 18.75
CA LEU A 135 -8.23 -5.87 19.59
C LEU A 135 -9.09 -4.63 19.28
N GLY A 136 -9.35 -4.38 18.00
CA GLY A 136 -10.24 -3.31 17.55
C GLY A 136 -11.67 -3.47 18.08
N CYS A 137 -12.19 -4.69 18.18
CA CYS A 137 -13.49 -4.98 18.80
C CYS A 137 -13.44 -4.77 20.32
N ALA A 138 -12.39 -5.28 20.98
CA ALA A 138 -12.20 -5.16 22.41
C ALA A 138 -12.12 -3.70 22.88
N LEU A 139 -11.58 -2.79 22.06
CA LEU A 139 -11.52 -1.35 22.35
C LEU A 139 -12.70 -0.58 21.74
N GLY A 140 -13.08 -0.90 20.51
CA GLY A 140 -14.05 -0.16 19.73
C GLY A 140 -15.50 -0.36 20.19
N ILE A 141 -15.87 -1.57 20.60
CA ILE A 141 -17.22 -1.84 21.13
C ILE A 141 -17.46 -1.04 22.43
N PRO A 142 -16.60 -1.11 23.47
CA PRO A 142 -16.84 -0.31 24.68
C PRO A 142 -16.78 1.19 24.41
N LEU A 143 -15.87 1.67 23.56
CA LEU A 143 -15.85 3.08 23.14
C LEU A 143 -17.15 3.50 22.42
N GLY A 144 -17.68 2.63 21.56
CA GLY A 144 -18.96 2.86 20.87
C GLY A 144 -20.15 2.88 21.82
N ILE A 145 -20.16 2.00 22.84
CA ILE A 145 -21.17 1.99 23.91
C ILE A 145 -21.11 3.30 24.71
N VAL A 146 -19.92 3.73 25.12
CA VAL A 146 -19.72 5.00 25.85
C VAL A 146 -20.17 6.18 24.99
N ALA A 147 -19.84 6.19 23.70
CA ALA A 147 -20.27 7.22 22.76
C ALA A 147 -21.81 7.25 22.57
N ALA A 148 -22.48 6.11 22.63
CA ALA A 148 -23.95 6.06 22.57
C ALA A 148 -24.60 6.59 23.86
N LEU A 149 -24.04 6.25 25.02
CA LEU A 149 -24.58 6.65 26.33
C LEU A 149 -24.30 8.11 26.69
N ALA A 150 -23.20 8.68 26.20
CA ALA A 150 -22.77 10.05 26.50
C ALA A 150 -22.78 10.93 25.23
N PRO A 151 -23.87 11.67 24.95
CA PRO A 151 -24.02 12.45 23.72
C PRO A 151 -22.94 13.55 23.56
N ARG A 152 -22.39 14.06 24.68
CA ARG A 152 -21.29 15.02 24.70
C ARG A 152 -19.96 14.41 24.23
N LEU A 153 -19.69 13.16 24.60
CA LEU A 153 -18.46 12.44 24.21
C LEU A 153 -18.57 11.87 22.79
N ARG A 154 -19.79 11.62 22.29
CA ARG A 154 -20.04 11.05 20.96
C ARG A 154 -19.28 11.75 19.85
N GLN A 155 -19.40 13.07 19.77
CA GLN A 155 -18.74 13.85 18.72
C GLN A 155 -17.21 13.77 18.84
N ALA A 156 -16.68 13.88 20.06
CA ALA A 156 -15.24 13.79 20.29
C ALA A 156 -14.66 12.41 19.92
N VAL A 157 -15.33 11.33 20.34
CA VAL A 157 -14.89 9.95 20.05
C VAL A 157 -14.92 9.66 18.55
N LEU A 158 -16.01 10.02 17.86
CA LEU A 158 -16.14 9.82 16.41
C LEU A 158 -15.18 10.72 15.62
N ALA A 159 -14.96 11.95 16.08
CA ALA A 159 -14.00 12.86 15.46
C ALA A 159 -12.56 12.35 15.62
N LEU A 160 -12.17 11.92 16.82
CA LEU A 160 -10.84 11.38 17.08
C LEU A 160 -10.57 10.12 16.24
N ALA A 161 -11.53 9.19 16.21
CA ALA A 161 -11.44 8.00 15.37
C ALA A 161 -11.42 8.35 13.86
N GLY A 162 -12.13 9.41 13.46
CA GLY A 162 -12.13 9.94 12.10
C GLY A 162 -10.77 10.50 11.70
N VAL A 163 -10.18 11.36 12.54
CA VAL A 163 -8.84 11.93 12.33
C VAL A 163 -7.78 10.83 12.21
N LEU A 164 -7.90 9.76 12.99
CA LEU A 164 -6.95 8.65 12.91
C LEU A 164 -6.98 7.93 11.55
N GLN A 165 -8.12 7.92 10.86
CA GLN A 165 -8.25 7.37 9.51
C GLN A 165 -7.83 8.32 8.39
N THR A 166 -7.77 9.64 8.64
CA THR A 166 -7.30 10.58 7.61
C THR A 166 -5.79 10.54 7.45
N VAL A 167 -5.05 10.08 8.47
CA VAL A 167 -3.60 9.86 8.40
C VAL A 167 -3.32 8.69 7.47
N PRO A 168 -2.60 8.86 6.34
CA PRO A 168 -2.27 7.77 5.42
C PRO A 168 -1.57 6.60 6.14
N SER A 169 -1.90 5.36 5.77
CA SER A 169 -1.46 4.18 6.53
C SER A 169 0.06 4.06 6.58
N LEU A 170 0.76 4.38 5.48
CA LEU A 170 2.23 4.42 5.44
C LEU A 170 2.83 5.46 6.40
N ALA A 171 2.23 6.65 6.48
CA ALA A 171 2.69 7.71 7.36
C ALA A 171 2.49 7.33 8.84
N LEU A 172 1.34 6.72 9.17
CA LEU A 172 1.07 6.23 10.51
C LEU A 172 2.10 5.17 10.92
N LEU A 173 2.39 4.20 10.04
CA LEU A 173 3.39 3.17 10.31
C LEU A 173 4.78 3.77 10.55
N ALA A 174 5.19 4.76 9.73
CA ALA A 174 6.47 5.45 9.90
C ALA A 174 6.61 6.15 11.26
N ILE A 175 5.53 6.75 11.77
CA ILE A 175 5.49 7.41 13.09
C ILE A 175 5.53 6.39 14.23
N LEU A 176 4.89 5.23 14.06
CA LEU A 176 4.82 4.20 15.12
C LEU A 176 6.17 3.51 15.37
N ILE A 177 7.04 3.39 14.37
CA ILE A 177 8.36 2.74 14.53
C ILE A 177 9.22 3.40 15.63
N PRO A 178 9.52 4.72 15.58
CA PRO A 178 10.30 5.36 16.64
C PRO A 178 9.55 5.41 17.97
N LEU A 179 8.22 5.51 17.94
CA LEU A 179 7.40 5.57 19.16
C LEU A 179 7.40 4.26 19.95
N LEU A 180 7.40 3.12 19.25
CA LEU A 180 7.41 1.79 19.87
C LEU A 180 8.83 1.20 19.99
N GLY A 181 9.82 1.79 19.33
CA GLY A 181 11.20 1.32 19.30
C GLY A 181 11.40 -0.05 18.65
N ARG A 182 10.45 -0.49 17.80
CA ARG A 182 10.46 -1.82 17.16
C ARG A 182 9.91 -1.75 15.73
N ILE A 183 10.43 -2.62 14.86
CA ILE A 183 9.96 -2.83 13.49
C ILE A 183 9.18 -4.17 13.45
N GLY A 184 8.24 -4.32 12.52
CA GLY A 184 7.54 -5.58 12.26
C GLY A 184 6.06 -5.58 12.66
N THR A 185 5.63 -6.68 13.28
CA THR A 185 4.21 -6.99 13.52
C THR A 185 3.53 -6.10 14.56
N VAL A 186 4.26 -5.64 15.58
CA VAL A 186 3.65 -4.85 16.67
C VAL A 186 3.18 -3.47 16.20
N PRO A 187 3.99 -2.63 15.52
CA PRO A 187 3.52 -1.37 14.93
C PRO A 187 2.37 -1.58 13.93
N ALA A 188 2.44 -2.63 13.12
CA ALA A 188 1.38 -2.98 12.19
C ALA A 188 0.06 -3.28 12.92
N LEU A 189 0.10 -4.08 13.98
CA LEU A 189 -1.07 -4.43 14.77
C LEU A 189 -1.74 -3.19 15.37
N VAL A 190 -0.95 -2.26 15.92
CA VAL A 190 -1.47 -1.00 16.48
C VAL A 190 -2.11 -0.14 15.39
N ALA A 191 -1.46 0.01 14.24
CA ALA A 191 -2.02 0.76 13.12
C ALA A 191 -3.31 0.14 12.57
N LEU A 192 -3.34 -1.18 12.37
CA LEU A 192 -4.54 -1.88 11.90
C LEU A 192 -5.69 -1.78 12.92
N CYS A 193 -5.39 -1.90 14.22
CA CYS A 193 -6.37 -1.74 15.30
C CYS A 193 -6.93 -0.31 15.31
N ALA A 194 -6.07 0.71 15.17
CA ALA A 194 -6.46 2.11 15.06
C ALA A 194 -7.42 2.35 13.89
N TYR A 195 -7.12 1.78 12.72
CA TYR A 195 -7.96 1.88 11.54
C TYR A 195 -9.30 1.14 11.67
N ALA A 196 -9.29 -0.04 12.28
CA ALA A 196 -10.49 -0.82 12.55
C ALA A 196 -11.43 -0.12 13.56
N LEU A 197 -10.90 0.78 14.39
CA LEU A 197 -11.63 1.40 15.49
C LEU A 197 -12.82 2.22 15.01
N LEU A 198 -12.64 3.07 13.99
CA LEU A 198 -13.72 3.97 13.53
C LEU A 198 -14.97 3.22 13.04
N PRO A 199 -14.90 2.26 12.10
CA PRO A 199 -16.09 1.54 11.65
C PRO A 199 -16.75 0.77 12.80
N ILE A 200 -15.98 0.18 13.72
CA ILE A 200 -16.53 -0.54 14.88
C ILE A 200 -17.25 0.43 15.83
N VAL A 201 -16.59 1.52 16.24
CA VAL A 201 -17.15 2.53 17.16
C VAL A 201 -18.39 3.18 16.54
N ARG A 202 -18.30 3.60 15.28
CA ARG A 202 -19.39 4.28 14.57
C ARG A 202 -20.62 3.38 14.46
N ASN A 203 -20.45 2.14 14.01
CA ASN A 203 -21.56 1.20 13.89
C ASN A 203 -22.11 0.75 15.25
N THR A 204 -21.27 0.62 16.27
CA THR A 204 -21.74 0.32 17.63
C THR A 204 -22.58 1.46 18.19
N CYS A 205 -22.12 2.70 18.01
CA CYS A 205 -22.87 3.88 18.43
C CYS A 205 -24.19 4.00 17.67
N THR A 206 -24.17 3.88 16.33
CA THR A 206 -25.36 3.93 15.49
C THR A 206 -26.34 2.80 15.83
N GLY A 207 -25.86 1.58 16.03
CA GLY A 207 -26.69 0.42 16.36
C GLY A 207 -27.45 0.60 17.67
N LEU A 208 -26.81 1.14 18.70
CA LEU A 208 -27.47 1.45 19.98
C LEU A 208 -28.48 2.60 19.86
N LEU A 209 -28.15 3.64 19.07
CA LEU A 209 -29.06 4.77 18.86
C LEU A 209 -30.28 4.42 18.01
N GLN A 210 -30.21 3.37 17.19
CA GLN A 210 -31.33 2.86 16.41
C GLN A 210 -32.32 2.03 17.24
N VAL A 211 -31.94 1.60 18.45
CA VAL A 211 -32.86 0.89 19.34
C VAL A 211 -33.98 1.84 19.77
N PRO A 212 -35.27 1.45 19.59
CA PRO A 212 -36.39 2.29 20.00
C PRO A 212 -36.31 2.69 21.49
N PRO A 213 -36.41 3.98 21.83
CA PRO A 213 -36.26 4.43 23.23
C PRO A 213 -37.34 3.84 24.15
N GLY A 214 -38.51 3.49 23.60
CA GLY A 214 -39.59 2.84 24.34
C GLY A 214 -39.20 1.47 24.93
N LEU A 215 -38.33 0.71 24.25
CA LEU A 215 -37.88 -0.60 24.76
C LEU A 215 -37.02 -0.45 26.01
N ARG A 216 -36.20 0.60 26.06
CA ARG A 216 -35.41 0.94 27.23
C ARG A 216 -36.29 1.33 28.41
N THR A 217 -37.29 2.17 28.19
CA THR A 217 -38.25 2.57 29.24
C THR A 217 -39.04 1.37 29.74
N ALA A 218 -39.48 0.48 28.85
CA ALA A 218 -40.16 -0.77 29.23
C ALA A 218 -39.26 -1.69 30.08
N ALA A 219 -37.99 -1.87 29.69
CA ALA A 219 -37.05 -2.66 30.47
C ALA A 219 -36.84 -2.09 31.89
N LEU A 220 -36.73 -0.76 32.01
CA LEU A 220 -36.62 -0.09 33.32
C LEU A 220 -37.91 -0.25 34.15
N ALA A 221 -39.09 -0.18 33.54
CA ALA A 221 -40.38 -0.38 34.21
C ALA A 221 -40.56 -1.82 34.72
N LEU A 222 -39.94 -2.80 34.07
CA LEU A 222 -39.89 -4.20 34.51
C LEU A 222 -38.84 -4.47 35.60
N GLY A 223 -38.19 -3.42 36.11
CA GLY A 223 -37.22 -3.52 37.21
C GLY A 223 -35.78 -3.83 36.79
N LEU A 224 -35.46 -3.83 35.49
CA LEU A 224 -34.07 -4.00 35.05
C LEU A 224 -33.26 -2.73 35.37
N THR A 225 -32.03 -2.91 35.82
CA THR A 225 -31.06 -1.80 35.91
C THR A 225 -30.60 -1.37 34.51
N ARG A 226 -30.07 -0.14 34.38
CA ARG A 226 -29.53 0.35 33.09
C ARG A 226 -28.49 -0.57 32.46
N ARG A 227 -27.64 -1.22 33.26
CA ARG A 227 -26.63 -2.17 32.76
C ARG A 227 -27.27 -3.47 32.28
N GLN A 228 -28.28 -3.96 32.99
CA GLN A 228 -29.04 -5.14 32.57
C GLN A 228 -29.84 -4.87 31.30
N ALA A 229 -30.51 -3.71 31.20
CA ALA A 229 -31.23 -3.29 29.99
C ALA A 229 -30.27 -3.18 28.78
N LEU A 230 -29.09 -2.60 28.98
CA LEU A 230 -28.06 -2.51 27.94
C LEU A 230 -27.65 -3.91 27.44
N VAL A 231 -27.31 -4.82 28.35
CA VAL A 231 -26.77 -6.14 27.96
C VAL A 231 -27.85 -7.09 27.45
N ALA A 232 -29.05 -7.06 28.04
CA ALA A 232 -30.11 -8.01 27.74
C ALA A 232 -31.05 -7.56 26.61
N VAL A 233 -31.15 -6.25 26.35
CA VAL A 233 -32.12 -5.69 25.38
C VAL A 233 -31.42 -4.88 24.30
N GLU A 234 -30.66 -3.85 24.67
CA GLU A 234 -30.10 -2.91 23.68
C GLU A 234 -28.99 -3.56 22.83
N LEU A 235 -28.01 -4.24 23.44
CA LEU A 235 -26.92 -4.92 22.74
C LEU A 235 -27.39 -6.01 21.76
N PRO A 236 -28.31 -6.94 22.11
CA PRO A 236 -28.77 -7.93 21.15
C PRO A 236 -29.55 -7.29 19.99
N LEU A 237 -30.31 -6.22 20.23
CA LEU A 237 -31.00 -5.49 19.15
C LEU A 237 -30.02 -4.73 18.25
N ALA A 238 -28.96 -4.15 18.82
CA ALA A 238 -27.91 -3.45 18.08
C ALA A 238 -26.90 -4.40 17.38
N ALA A 239 -26.86 -5.68 17.76
CA ALA A 239 -25.85 -6.63 17.30
C ALA A 239 -25.69 -6.76 15.77
N PRO A 240 -26.74 -6.73 14.93
CA PRO A 240 -26.57 -6.78 13.47
C PRO A 240 -25.76 -5.59 12.94
N VAL A 241 -26.04 -4.40 13.46
CA VAL A 241 -25.31 -3.18 13.08
C VAL A 241 -23.87 -3.21 13.59
N ILE A 242 -23.65 -3.66 14.83
CA ILE A 242 -22.30 -3.88 15.38
C ILE A 242 -21.51 -4.85 14.47
N LEU A 243 -22.12 -5.96 14.07
CA LEU A 243 -21.51 -6.96 13.20
C LEU A 243 -21.18 -6.39 11.82
N ALA A 244 -22.04 -5.56 11.23
CA ALA A 244 -21.75 -4.84 10.00
C ALA A 244 -20.53 -3.91 10.11
N GLY A 245 -20.35 -3.29 11.28
CA GLY A 245 -19.14 -2.53 11.61
C GLY A 245 -17.88 -3.38 11.69
N VAL A 246 -17.95 -4.51 12.38
CA VAL A 246 -16.83 -5.48 12.47
C VAL A 246 -16.48 -6.04 11.09
N LYS A 247 -17.48 -6.36 10.27
CA LYS A 247 -17.30 -6.79 8.88
C LYS A 247 -16.53 -5.75 8.07
N THR A 248 -16.98 -4.50 8.11
CA THR A 248 -16.32 -3.38 7.40
C THR A 248 -14.88 -3.23 7.86
N ALA A 249 -14.66 -3.25 9.18
CA ALA A 249 -13.33 -3.17 9.78
C ALA A 249 -12.43 -4.31 9.31
N ALA A 250 -12.93 -5.55 9.31
CA ALA A 250 -12.16 -6.72 8.89
C ALA A 250 -11.75 -6.65 7.42
N VAL A 251 -12.68 -6.29 6.52
CA VAL A 251 -12.37 -6.16 5.08
C VAL A 251 -11.35 -5.06 4.85
N MET A 252 -11.51 -3.89 5.49
CA MET A 252 -10.53 -2.81 5.43
C MET A 252 -9.16 -3.26 5.97
N SER A 253 -9.13 -3.96 7.10
CA SER A 253 -7.89 -4.47 7.69
C SER A 253 -7.17 -5.47 6.79
N VAL A 254 -7.87 -6.35 6.06
CA VAL A 254 -7.23 -7.24 5.07
C VAL A 254 -6.49 -6.44 4.00
N GLY A 255 -7.12 -5.37 3.50
CA GLY A 255 -6.52 -4.47 2.52
C GLY A 255 -5.31 -3.72 3.08
N THR A 256 -5.48 -3.02 4.20
CA THR A 256 -4.42 -2.24 4.84
C THR A 256 -3.26 -3.10 5.35
N ALA A 257 -3.51 -4.35 5.73
CA ALA A 257 -2.48 -5.31 6.13
C ALA A 257 -1.44 -5.55 5.03
N THR A 258 -1.81 -5.42 3.75
CA THR A 258 -0.84 -5.57 2.64
C THR A 258 0.25 -4.50 2.70
N ILE A 259 -0.11 -3.29 3.14
CA ILE A 259 0.82 -2.17 3.32
C ILE A 259 1.75 -2.41 4.53
N ALA A 260 1.31 -3.15 5.54
CA ALA A 260 2.14 -3.45 6.70
C ALA A 260 3.38 -4.30 6.36
N ALA A 261 3.40 -4.98 5.21
CA ALA A 261 4.58 -5.71 4.75
C ALA A 261 5.79 -4.79 4.50
N PHE A 262 5.58 -3.50 4.18
CA PHE A 262 6.67 -2.53 4.02
C PHE A 262 7.53 -2.34 5.28
N ILE A 263 6.97 -2.67 6.45
CA ILE A 263 7.69 -2.59 7.74
C ILE A 263 8.01 -3.98 8.30
N GLY A 264 7.95 -5.03 7.47
CA GLY A 264 8.29 -6.39 7.87
C GLY A 264 7.21 -7.11 8.68
N ALA A 265 5.93 -6.71 8.57
CA ALA A 265 4.82 -7.42 9.23
C ALA A 265 4.48 -8.77 8.57
N GLY A 266 4.99 -9.03 7.36
CA GLY A 266 4.79 -10.26 6.59
C GLY A 266 3.45 -10.33 5.87
N GLY A 267 3.00 -11.57 5.58
CA GLY A 267 1.73 -11.83 4.89
C GLY A 267 1.81 -11.67 3.37
N PHE A 268 0.66 -11.60 2.70
CA PHE A 268 0.61 -11.50 1.24
C PHE A 268 1.25 -10.20 0.70
N GLY A 269 1.32 -9.17 1.53
CA GLY A 269 2.01 -7.92 1.21
C GLY A 269 3.49 -8.13 0.86
N GLU A 270 4.17 -9.14 1.42
CA GLU A 270 5.59 -9.39 1.16
C GLU A 270 5.88 -9.74 -0.30
N ARG A 271 4.97 -10.47 -0.95
CA ARG A 271 5.06 -10.75 -2.40
C ARG A 271 4.76 -9.51 -3.23
N ILE A 272 3.82 -8.69 -2.79
CA ILE A 272 3.48 -7.43 -3.46
C ILE A 272 4.67 -6.47 -3.42
N THR A 273 5.28 -6.28 -2.25
CA THR A 273 6.45 -5.40 -2.08
C THR A 273 7.66 -5.93 -2.83
N THR A 274 7.92 -7.24 -2.79
CA THR A 274 9.02 -7.87 -3.53
C THR A 274 8.81 -7.76 -5.04
N GLY A 275 7.60 -8.05 -5.54
CA GLY A 275 7.28 -7.91 -6.96
C GLY A 275 7.40 -6.47 -7.45
N LEU A 276 7.00 -5.50 -6.62
CA LEU A 276 7.18 -4.07 -6.91
C LEU A 276 8.67 -3.68 -6.96
N ALA A 277 9.47 -4.15 -6.00
CA ALA A 277 10.91 -3.86 -5.93
C ALA A 277 11.69 -4.48 -7.10
N LEU A 278 11.30 -5.68 -7.53
CA LEU A 278 11.93 -6.41 -8.65
C LEU A 278 11.31 -6.06 -10.01
N ASN A 279 10.28 -5.21 -10.05
CA ASN A 279 9.48 -4.94 -11.25
C ASN A 279 8.99 -6.23 -11.94
N ASP A 280 8.68 -7.26 -11.15
CA ASP A 280 8.16 -8.55 -11.60
C ASP A 280 6.64 -8.58 -11.41
N ASN A 281 5.91 -8.40 -12.52
CA ASN A 281 4.45 -8.41 -12.53
C ASN A 281 3.87 -9.75 -12.06
N ASP A 282 4.53 -10.87 -12.35
CA ASP A 282 4.03 -12.19 -11.94
C ASP A 282 4.13 -12.35 -10.43
N MET A 283 5.22 -11.86 -9.82
CA MET A 283 5.40 -11.88 -8.36
C MET A 283 4.44 -10.93 -7.65
N LEU A 284 4.22 -9.73 -8.22
CA LEU A 284 3.26 -8.76 -7.71
C LEU A 284 1.84 -9.35 -7.72
N LEU A 285 1.41 -9.93 -8.85
CA LEU A 285 0.10 -10.58 -8.98
C LEU A 285 -0.02 -11.81 -8.07
N ALA A 286 1.06 -12.57 -7.87
CA ALA A 286 1.10 -13.71 -6.96
C ALA A 286 0.88 -13.34 -5.47
N GLY A 287 1.04 -12.06 -5.10
CA GLY A 287 0.62 -11.53 -3.80
C GLY A 287 -0.76 -10.86 -3.83
N ALA A 288 -1.02 -10.05 -4.86
CA ALA A 288 -2.24 -9.26 -4.97
C ALA A 288 -3.51 -10.12 -5.16
N ILE A 289 -3.46 -11.16 -6.00
CA ILE A 289 -4.62 -12.03 -6.27
C ILE A 289 -5.06 -12.78 -4.99
N PRO A 290 -4.16 -13.48 -4.25
CA PRO A 290 -4.53 -14.09 -2.98
C PRO A 290 -5.03 -13.11 -1.93
N ALA A 291 -4.45 -11.91 -1.84
CA ALA A 291 -4.89 -10.89 -0.90
C ALA A 291 -6.33 -10.41 -1.21
N ALA A 292 -6.62 -10.15 -2.48
CA ALA A 292 -7.96 -9.78 -2.94
C ALA A 292 -8.97 -10.92 -2.71
N LEU A 293 -8.59 -12.16 -3.02
CA LEU A 293 -9.42 -13.34 -2.77
C LEU A 293 -9.70 -13.50 -1.27
N LEU A 294 -8.70 -13.31 -0.41
CA LEU A 294 -8.86 -13.36 1.04
C LEU A 294 -9.82 -12.28 1.54
N ALA A 295 -9.77 -11.07 1.00
CA ALA A 295 -10.71 -9.99 1.34
C ALA A 295 -12.15 -10.37 0.95
N LEU A 296 -12.36 -10.91 -0.25
CA LEU A 296 -13.67 -11.38 -0.71
C LEU A 296 -14.19 -12.55 0.14
N LEU A 297 -13.32 -13.51 0.48
CA LEU A 297 -13.66 -14.63 1.37
C LEU A 297 -14.03 -14.15 2.77
N THR A 298 -13.30 -13.16 3.29
CA THR A 298 -13.61 -12.54 4.58
C THR A 298 -14.98 -11.88 4.53
N GLN A 299 -15.26 -11.09 3.49
CA GLN A 299 -16.56 -10.46 3.29
C GLN A 299 -17.70 -11.49 3.21
N ALA A 300 -17.53 -12.51 2.37
CA ALA A 300 -18.51 -13.59 2.19
C ALA A 300 -18.73 -14.39 3.49
N GLY A 301 -17.66 -14.62 4.27
CA GLY A 301 -17.74 -15.27 5.58
C GLY A 301 -18.61 -14.49 6.56
N PHE A 302 -18.43 -13.17 6.63
CA PHE A 302 -19.29 -12.31 7.46
C PHE A 302 -20.74 -12.28 6.97
N ASP A 303 -20.96 -12.21 5.65
CA ASP A 303 -22.30 -12.25 5.05
C ASP A 303 -23.04 -13.57 5.37
N LEU A 304 -22.32 -14.70 5.33
CA LEU A 304 -22.88 -15.99 5.69
C LEU A 304 -23.21 -16.07 7.19
N CYS A 305 -22.33 -15.54 8.04
CA CYS A 305 -22.56 -15.44 9.49
C CYS A 305 -23.79 -14.59 9.82
N GLU A 306 -23.97 -13.45 9.15
CA GLU A 306 -25.12 -12.56 9.33
C GLU A 306 -26.43 -13.27 8.94
N ARG A 307 -26.49 -13.84 7.74
CA ARG A 307 -27.65 -14.62 7.27
C ARG A 307 -27.99 -15.77 8.20
N TRP A 308 -26.97 -16.44 8.76
CA TRP A 308 -27.18 -17.53 9.70
C TRP A 308 -27.72 -17.05 11.04
N LEU A 309 -27.26 -15.90 11.54
CA LEU A 309 -27.76 -15.26 12.76
C LEU A 309 -29.22 -14.81 12.61
N GLU A 310 -29.57 -14.19 11.48
CA GLU A 310 -30.93 -13.75 11.17
C GLU A 310 -31.89 -14.94 11.08
N ARG A 311 -31.50 -16.01 10.38
CA ARG A 311 -32.29 -17.25 10.33
C ARG A 311 -32.53 -17.85 11.70
N ARG A 312 -31.58 -17.72 12.64
CA ARG A 312 -31.76 -18.18 14.02
C ARG A 312 -32.70 -17.28 14.82
N ARG A 313 -32.66 -15.96 14.60
CA ARG A 313 -33.58 -15.01 15.25
C ARG A 313 -35.00 -15.17 14.74
N ALA A 314 -35.20 -15.33 13.44
CA ALA A 314 -36.53 -15.53 12.85
C ALA A 314 -37.20 -16.85 13.28
N ARG A 315 -36.45 -17.78 13.89
CA ARG A 315 -36.96 -19.05 14.43
C ARG A 315 -37.30 -18.99 15.93
N ARG A 316 -37.01 -17.89 16.62
CA ARG A 316 -37.34 -17.66 18.04
C ARG A 316 -38.45 -16.63 18.16
#